data_AF-C8WSU4-F1
#
_entry.id   AF-C8WSU4-F1
#
_cell.length_a   1.000
_cell.length_b   1.000
_cell.length_c   1.000
_cell.angle_alpha   90.00
_cell.angle_beta   90.00
_cell.angle_gamma   90.00
#
_symmetry.space_group_name_H-M   'P 1'
#
loop_
_entity.id
_entity.type
_entity.pdbx_description
1 polymer ?
#
loop_
_entity_poly.entity_id
_entity_poly.type
_entity_poly.pdbx_seq_one_letter_code
_entity_poly.pdbx_strand_id
1 'polypeptide(L)'
;MPFTITVLVAIALAVLSHELGHACAAWLVGARVCRFRYGWGPILVRLGVLEWRLLPIAGAVETERVDGWREFVIALGGVFGQWIAWPLVEILSPMVGVWVWILCVLGTVRLVALLIMAGKEKTP
;
A
#
# COMPACT_ATOMS: atom_id res chain seq x y z
N MET A 1 -3.23 3.74 -25.95
CA MET A 1 -2.20 2.75 -25.56
C MET A 1 -2.76 1.35 -25.76
N PRO A 2 -1.95 0.33 -26.10
CA PRO A 2 -2.43 -1.04 -26.15
C PRO A 2 -2.98 -1.45 -24.77
N PHE A 3 -4.08 -2.21 -24.77
CA PHE A 3 -4.83 -2.62 -23.58
C PHE A 3 -3.94 -3.14 -22.43
N THR A 4 -2.95 -3.96 -22.77
CA THR A 4 -1.99 -4.53 -21.82
C THR A 4 -1.15 -3.47 -21.10
N ILE A 5 -0.70 -2.43 -21.80
CA ILE A 5 0.08 -1.35 -21.18
C ILE A 5 -0.80 -0.56 -20.21
N THR A 6 -2.05 -0.28 -20.59
CA THR A 6 -3.00 0.42 -19.70
C THR A 6 -3.25 -0.36 -18.41
N VAL A 7 -3.45 -1.68 -18.50
CA VAL A 7 -3.61 -2.56 -17.33
C VAL A 7 -2.36 -2.55 -16.45
N LEU A 8 -1.17 -2.66 -17.04
CA LEU A 8 0.09 -2.62 -16.28
C LEU A 8 0.31 -1.28 -15.58
N VAL A 9 0.00 -0.16 -16.24
CA VAL A 9 0.08 1.18 -15.65
C VAL A 9 -0.92 1.35 -14.51
N ALA A 10 -2.14 0.82 -14.66
CA ALA A 10 -3.17 0.84 -13.62
C ALA A 10 -2.74 0.05 -12.37
N ILE A 11 -2.19 -1.15 -12.55
CA ILE A 11 -1.66 -1.96 -11.44
C ILE A 11 -0.45 -1.27 -10.79
N ALA A 12 0.47 -0.76 -11.60
CA ALA A 12 1.64 -0.01 -11.15
C ALA A 12 1.24 1.16 -10.24
N LEU A 13 0.27 1.97 -10.68
CA LEU A 13 -0.22 3.10 -9.91
C LEU A 13 -0.84 2.66 -8.58
N ALA A 14 -1.66 1.61 -8.58
CA ALA A 14 -2.30 1.08 -7.38
C ALA A 14 -1.27 0.60 -6.35
N VAL A 15 -0.30 -0.22 -6.79
CA VAL A 15 0.76 -0.77 -5.94
C VAL A 15 1.66 0.34 -5.41
N LEU A 16 2.09 1.27 -6.28
CA LEU A 16 2.98 2.35 -5.87
C LEU A 16 2.33 3.23 -4.80
N SER A 17 1.07 3.60 -5.01
CA SER A 17 0.33 4.44 -4.07
C SER A 17 0.09 3.73 -2.73
N HIS A 18 -0.17 2.41 -2.75
CA HIS A 18 -0.28 1.60 -1.53
C HIS A 18 1.02 1.62 -0.71
N GLU A 19 2.16 1.30 -1.33
CA GLU A 19 3.44 1.29 -0.63
C GLU A 19 3.87 2.70 -0.19
N LEU A 20 3.62 3.72 -1.00
CA LEU A 20 3.85 5.12 -0.61
C LEU A 20 3.01 5.52 0.60
N GLY A 21 1.78 5.01 0.69
CA GLY A 21 0.92 5.17 1.85
C GLY A 21 1.56 4.63 3.13
N HIS A 22 2.09 3.40 3.09
CA HIS A 22 2.85 2.82 4.22
C HIS A 22 4.08 3.64 4.59
N ALA A 23 4.88 4.03 3.59
CA ALA A 23 6.10 4.80 3.83
C ALA A 23 5.82 6.20 4.41
N CYS A 24 4.79 6.88 3.91
CA CYS A 24 4.36 8.18 4.42
C CYS A 24 3.84 8.08 5.85
N ALA A 25 2.99 7.08 6.13
CA ALA A 25 2.50 6.84 7.48
C ALA A 25 3.63 6.48 8.45
N ALA A 26 4.62 5.70 8.02
CA ALA A 26 5.82 5.40 8.80
C ALA A 26 6.58 6.68 9.16
N TRP A 27 6.80 7.56 8.18
CA TRP A 27 7.43 8.86 8.41
C TRP A 27 6.64 9.73 9.40
N LEU A 28 5.31 9.79 9.27
CA LEU A 28 4.43 10.56 10.16
C LEU A 28 4.49 10.09 11.62
N VAL A 29 4.63 8.78 11.86
CA VAL A 29 4.77 8.24 13.21
C VAL A 29 6.22 8.17 13.69
N GLY A 30 7.15 8.82 12.97
CA GLY A 30 8.58 8.86 13.29
C GLY A 30 9.27 7.51 13.18
N ALA A 31 8.74 6.57 12.39
CA ALA A 31 9.33 5.26 12.13
C ALA A 31 10.26 5.33 10.92
N ARG A 32 11.44 4.71 11.03
CA ARG A 32 12.38 4.63 9.90
C ARG A 32 11.96 3.56 8.89
N VAL A 33 11.84 3.95 7.62
CA VAL A 33 11.74 2.98 6.50
C VAL A 33 13.14 2.41 6.24
N CYS A 34 13.28 1.10 6.40
CA CYS A 34 14.52 0.37 6.16
C CYS A 34 14.64 -0.05 4.70
N ARG A 35 13.51 -0.39 4.06
CA ARG A 35 13.45 -0.81 2.67
C ARG A 35 12.11 -0.43 2.05
N PHE A 36 12.16 0.11 0.84
CA PHE A 36 11.00 0.36 -0.02
C PHE A 36 11.21 -0.41 -1.31
N ARG A 37 10.51 -1.52 -1.47
CA ARG A 37 10.57 -2.35 -2.67
C ARG A 37 9.36 -2.06 -3.53
N TYR A 38 9.61 -1.72 -4.79
CA TYR A 38 8.57 -1.54 -5.79
C TYR A 38 8.82 -2.46 -6.97
N GLY A 39 7.87 -3.37 -7.18
CA GLY A 39 7.87 -4.37 -8.22
C GLY A 39 8.33 -5.77 -7.78
N TRP A 40 8.36 -6.67 -8.77
CA TRP A 40 8.76 -8.07 -8.68
C TRP A 40 9.76 -8.42 -9.79
N GLY A 41 10.47 -9.54 -9.63
CA GLY A 41 11.52 -9.98 -10.58
C GLY A 41 12.88 -9.30 -10.33
N PRO A 42 13.76 -9.21 -11.32
CA PRO A 42 15.13 -8.70 -11.13
C PRO A 42 15.14 -7.23 -10.72
N ILE A 43 16.15 -6.85 -9.93
CA ILE A 43 16.38 -5.47 -9.50
C ILE A 43 16.90 -4.68 -10.69
N LEU A 44 16.23 -3.57 -11.02
CA LEU A 44 16.69 -2.64 -12.05
C LEU A 44 17.50 -1.50 -11.44
N VAL A 45 17.03 -0.98 -10.30
CA VAL A 45 17.64 0.16 -9.63
C VAL A 45 17.60 -0.07 -8.12
N ARG A 46 18.71 0.23 -7.45
CA ARG A 46 18.78 0.25 -5.99
C ARG A 46 19.47 1.53 -5.52
N LEU A 47 18.74 2.38 -4.81
CA LEU A 47 19.21 3.68 -4.33
C LEU A 47 18.83 3.84 -2.86
N GLY A 48 19.82 3.68 -1.96
CA GLY A 48 19.59 3.73 -0.52
C GLY A 48 18.55 2.69 -0.09
N VAL A 49 17.41 3.16 0.43
CA VAL A 49 16.29 2.30 0.86
C VAL A 49 15.37 1.88 -0.29
N LEU A 50 15.42 2.55 -1.44
CA LEU A 50 14.58 2.26 -2.61
C LEU A 50 15.15 1.11 -3.44
N GLU A 51 14.31 0.13 -3.75
CA GLU A 51 14.59 -1.01 -4.61
C GLU A 51 13.50 -1.15 -5.68
N TRP A 52 13.84 -0.76 -6.90
CA TRP A 52 12.95 -0.86 -8.06
C TRP A 52 13.22 -2.17 -8.83
N ARG A 53 12.16 -2.90 -9.14
CA ARG A 53 12.20 -4.18 -9.86
C ARG A 53 11.43 -4.10 -11.18
N LEU A 54 11.70 -5.06 -12.06
CA LEU A 54 11.21 -5.05 -13.44
C LEU A 54 9.68 -4.96 -13.58
N LEU A 55 8.93 -5.74 -12.80
CA LEU A 55 7.48 -5.85 -12.97
C LEU A 55 6.72 -5.10 -11.87
N PRO A 56 5.95 -4.04 -12.17
CA PRO A 56 5.29 -3.21 -11.17
C PRO A 56 3.97 -3.81 -10.65
N ILE A 57 4.01 -5.06 -10.20
CA ILE A 57 2.83 -5.85 -9.81
C ILE A 57 2.77 -6.18 -8.31
N ALA A 58 3.83 -5.85 -7.57
CA ALA A 58 3.96 -6.11 -6.15
C ALA A 58 4.80 -5.02 -5.49
N GLY A 59 4.72 -4.89 -4.18
CA GLY A 59 5.47 -3.93 -3.40
C GLY A 59 5.69 -4.44 -1.98
N ALA A 60 6.63 -3.82 -1.28
CA ALA A 60 6.79 -4.01 0.15
C ALA A 60 7.54 -2.84 0.78
N VAL A 61 7.00 -2.32 1.89
CA VAL A 61 7.70 -1.41 2.78
C VAL A 61 8.09 -2.14 4.06
N GLU A 62 9.40 -2.22 4.32
CA GLU A 62 9.96 -2.72 5.57
C GLU A 62 10.36 -1.53 6.43
N THR A 63 9.78 -1.42 7.62
CA THR A 63 10.12 -0.41 8.62
C THR A 63 10.93 -1.02 9.75
N GLU A 64 11.54 -0.18 10.58
CA GLU A 64 11.97 -0.62 11.91
C GLU A 64 10.77 -1.19 12.70
N ARG A 65 11.07 -2.02 13.70
CA ARG A 65 10.03 -2.63 14.53
C ARG A 65 9.30 -1.54 15.31
N VAL A 66 8.00 -1.44 15.10
CA VAL A 66 7.11 -0.54 15.83
C VAL A 66 5.96 -1.35 16.40
N ASP A 67 5.51 -1.00 17.60
CA ASP A 67 4.44 -1.72 18.29
C ASP A 67 3.25 -0.78 18.58
N GLY A 68 2.08 -1.38 18.76
CA GLY A 68 0.87 -0.69 19.20
C GLY A 68 0.27 0.24 18.13
N TRP A 69 -0.09 1.46 18.52
CA TRP A 69 -0.85 2.38 17.64
C TRP A 69 -0.07 2.80 16.39
N ARG A 70 1.26 2.82 16.44
CA ARG A 70 2.12 3.19 15.31
C ARG A 70 2.00 2.19 14.18
N GLU A 71 2.01 0.89 14.51
CA GLU A 71 1.79 -0.19 13.54
C GLU A 71 0.44 -0.05 12.85
N PHE A 72 -0.60 0.28 13.62
CA PHE A 72 -1.94 0.53 13.09
C PHE A 72 -1.96 1.70 12.09
N VAL A 73 -1.32 2.82 12.42
CA VAL A 73 -1.25 3.99 11.52
C VAL A 73 -0.48 3.67 10.24
N ILE A 74 0.61 2.90 10.32
CA ILE A 74 1.35 2.45 9.15
C ILE A 74 0.46 1.58 8.27
N ALA A 75 -0.26 0.61 8.85
CA ALA A 75 -1.20 -0.24 8.11
C ALA A 75 -2.32 0.57 7.44
N LEU A 76 -2.85 1.58 8.13
CA LEU A 76 -3.84 2.52 7.59
C LEU A 76 -3.29 3.33 6.40
N GLY A 77 -2.01 3.69 6.45
CA GLY A 77 -1.31 4.39 5.38
C GLY A 77 -1.48 3.70 4.02
N GLY A 78 -1.26 2.38 3.95
CA GLY A 78 -1.39 1.63 2.69
C GLY A 78 -2.81 1.61 2.15
N VAL A 79 -3.80 1.42 3.02
CA VAL A 79 -5.23 1.46 2.65
C VAL A 79 -5.62 2.86 2.15
N PHE A 80 -5.16 3.91 2.83
CA PHE A 80 -5.40 5.29 2.42
C PHE A 80 -4.74 5.62 1.06
N GLY A 81 -3.50 5.18 0.86
CA GLY A 81 -2.80 5.32 -0.43
C GLY A 81 -3.58 4.64 -1.57
N GLN A 82 -4.20 3.50 -1.30
CA GLN A 82 -5.00 2.80 -2.30
C GLN A 82 -6.32 3.51 -2.61
N TRP A 83 -6.99 4.09 -1.60
CA TRP A 83 -8.17 4.94 -1.80
C TRP A 83 -7.87 6.17 -2.67
N ILE A 84 -6.69 6.78 -2.52
CA ILE A 84 -6.25 7.91 -3.37
C ILE A 84 -6.05 7.47 -4.81
N ALA A 85 -5.46 6.29 -5.04
CA ALA A 85 -5.18 5.80 -6.38
C ALA A 85 -6.44 5.34 -7.12
N TRP A 86 -7.44 4.81 -6.40
CA TRP A 86 -8.60 4.16 -7.01
C TRP A 86 -9.31 4.99 -8.09
N PRO A 87 -9.66 6.28 -7.90
CA PRO A 87 -10.33 7.06 -8.95
C PRO A 87 -9.53 7.14 -10.25
N LEU A 88 -8.21 7.27 -10.15
CA LEU A 88 -7.33 7.32 -11.33
C LEU A 88 -7.22 5.93 -11.99
N VAL A 89 -7.14 4.88 -11.19
CA VAL A 89 -7.12 3.49 -11.69
C VAL A 89 -8.42 3.13 -12.39
N GLU A 90 -9.58 3.54 -11.85
CA GLU A 90 -10.90 3.34 -12.44
C GLU A 90 -11.02 4.01 -13.82
N ILE A 91 -10.54 5.26 -13.94
CA ILE A 91 -10.53 5.99 -15.22
C ILE A 91 -9.62 5.31 -16.24
N LEU A 92 -8.46 4.81 -15.82
CA LEU A 92 -7.50 4.14 -16.71
C LEU A 92 -7.96 2.74 -17.13
N SER A 93 -8.46 1.95 -16.18
CA SER A 93 -8.90 0.57 -16.38
C SER A 93 -9.99 0.21 -15.38
N PRO A 94 -11.29 0.34 -15.76
CA PRO A 94 -12.41 0.02 -14.88
C PRO A 94 -12.36 -1.40 -14.31
N MET A 95 -11.89 -2.35 -15.12
CA MET A 95 -11.70 -3.74 -14.69
C MET A 95 -10.74 -3.84 -13.48
N VAL A 96 -9.60 -3.15 -13.53
CA VAL A 96 -8.64 -3.11 -12.42
C VAL A 96 -9.17 -2.25 -11.28
N GLY A 97 -9.86 -1.15 -11.60
CA GLY A 97 -10.47 -0.24 -10.64
C GLY A 97 -11.45 -0.93 -9.69
N VAL A 98 -12.32 -1.81 -10.20
CA VAL A 98 -13.23 -2.63 -9.36
C VAL A 98 -12.45 -3.50 -8.37
N TRP A 99 -11.38 -4.15 -8.81
CA TRP A 99 -10.55 -4.97 -7.90
C TRP A 99 -9.85 -4.12 -6.84
N VAL A 100 -9.31 -2.96 -7.22
CA VAL A 100 -8.69 -2.02 -6.28
C VAL A 100 -9.72 -1.53 -5.26
N TRP A 101 -10.94 -1.19 -5.70
CA TRP A 101 -12.02 -0.79 -4.80
C TRP A 101 -12.38 -1.89 -3.79
N ILE A 102 -12.50 -3.14 -4.25
CA ILE A 102 -12.76 -4.28 -3.36
C ILE A 102 -11.64 -4.39 -2.30
N LEU A 103 -10.37 -4.29 -2.71
CA LEU A 103 -9.23 -4.34 -1.80
C LEU A 103 -9.23 -3.18 -0.81
N CYS A 104 -9.57 -1.97 -1.25
CA CYS A 104 -9.75 -0.81 -0.37
C CYS A 104 -10.81 -1.10 0.71
N VAL A 105 -11.99 -1.57 0.31
CA VAL A 105 -13.09 -1.89 1.23
C VAL A 105 -12.68 -2.98 2.22
N LEU A 106 -12.13 -4.09 1.74
CA LEU A 106 -11.68 -5.19 2.60
C LEU A 106 -10.57 -4.76 3.56
N GLY A 107 -9.62 -3.95 3.10
CA GLY A 107 -8.57 -3.38 3.92
C GLY A 107 -9.13 -2.47 5.02
N THR A 108 -10.06 -1.58 4.67
CA THR A 108 -10.75 -0.72 5.64
C THR A 108 -11.54 -1.53 6.66
N VAL A 109 -12.34 -2.51 6.23
CA VAL A 109 -13.13 -3.38 7.13
C VAL A 109 -12.21 -4.14 8.09
N ARG A 110 -11.11 -4.72 7.58
CA ARG A 110 -10.12 -5.43 8.41
C ARG A 110 -9.53 -4.50 9.48
N LEU A 111 -9.15 -3.28 9.12
CA LEU A 111 -8.59 -2.31 10.07
C LEU A 111 -9.61 -1.88 11.13
N VAL A 112 -10.86 -1.64 10.73
CA VAL A 112 -11.95 -1.31 11.67
C VAL A 112 -12.20 -2.47 12.63
N ALA A 113 -12.23 -3.72 12.13
CA ALA A 113 -12.40 -4.90 12.98
C ALA A 113 -11.27 -5.02 14.01
N LEU A 114 -10.02 -4.80 13.59
CA LEU A 114 -8.86 -4.81 14.50
C LEU A 114 -8.97 -3.72 15.59
N LEU A 115 -9.42 -2.51 15.25
CA LEU A 115 -9.66 -1.46 16.24
C LEU A 115 -10.73 -1.84 17.25
N ILE A 116 -11.85 -2.43 16.79
CA ILE A 116 -12.94 -2.86 17.67
C ILE A 116 -12.45 -3.95 18.63
N MET A 117 -11.69 -4.93 18.14
CA MET A 117 -11.13 -6.00 18.98
C MET A 117 -10.14 -5.45 20.01
N ALA A 118 -9.22 -4.57 19.60
CA ALA A 118 -8.27 -3.92 20.50
C ALA A 118 -8.95 -3.03 21.56
N GLY A 119 -10.14 -2.48 21.25
CA GLY A 119 -10.96 -1.74 22.20
C GLY A 119 -11.65 -2.63 23.24
N LYS A 120 -12.16 -3.80 22.81
CA LYS A 120 -12.82 -4.78 23.70
C LYS A 120 -11.87 -5.41 24.71
N GLU A 121 -10.61 -5.62 24.36
CA GLU A 121 -9.59 -6.15 25.29
C GLU A 121 -9.22 -5.15 26.42
N LYS A 122 -9.56 -3.87 26.27
CA LYS A 122 -9.25 -2.81 27.24
C LYS A 122 -10.39 -2.48 28.20
N THR A 123 -11.57 -3.09 28.03
CA THR A 123 -12.70 -2.95 28.97
C THR A 123 -12.73 -4.16 29.91
N PRO A 124 -12.60 -3.95 31.24
CA PRO A 124 -12.63 -5.04 32.23
C PRO A 124 -13.99 -5.72 32.33
#